data_AF-W9NR25-F1
#
_entry.id   AF-W9NR25-F1
#
_cell.length_a   1.000
_cell.length_b   1.000
_cell.length_c   1.000
_cell.angle_alpha   90.00
_cell.angle_beta   90.00
_cell.angle_gamma   90.00
#
_symmetry.space_group_name_H-M   'P 1'
#
loop_
_entity.id
_entity.type
_entity.pdbx_description
1 polymer ?
#
loop_
_entity_poly.entity_id
_entity_poly.type
_entity_poly.pdbx_seq_one_letter_code
_entity_poly.pdbx_strand_id
1 'polypeptide(L)'
;MTRQSHYDHERECFVQCAAVVSKIRSRCLDDVFPADTSVTTPEGTTYILKKDTDLQLPAGVAQYEDSVWGADVNVFNPERFLPSSKGSTEDERKRKAAYIPFGGGRHLCPGRNLALAEIIGFASALLLGFEIEAVGMGFGNVKMLGPQLAGGTVRPERYGAGLGAEIAMRQGWEDVEWRFEC
;
A
#
# COMPACT_ATOMS: atom_id res chain seq x y z
N MET A 1 11.98 23.41 17.80
CA MET A 1 11.25 22.16 17.56
C MET A 1 11.98 21.38 16.49
N THR A 2 12.54 20.23 16.83
CA THR A 2 13.31 19.36 15.91
C THR A 2 12.36 18.63 14.97
N ARG A 3 12.79 18.39 13.73
CA ARG A 3 12.03 17.68 12.68
C ARG A 3 11.40 16.35 13.14
N GLN A 4 12.01 15.71 14.14
CA GLN A 4 11.54 14.47 14.75
C GLN A 4 10.26 14.65 15.58
N SER A 5 10.13 15.73 16.36
CA SER A 5 8.95 15.95 17.22
C SER A 5 7.71 16.35 16.41
N HIS A 6 7.89 16.89 15.21
CA HIS A 6 6.80 17.15 14.26
C HIS A 6 6.29 15.83 13.67
N TYR A 7 7.21 14.94 13.27
CA TYR A 7 6.90 13.62 12.74
C TYR A 7 6.18 12.70 13.74
N ASP A 8 6.58 12.76 15.02
CA ASP A 8 5.94 11.97 16.08
C ASP A 8 4.53 12.49 16.42
N HIS A 9 4.33 13.82 16.38
CA HIS A 9 3.00 14.43 16.53
C HIS A 9 2.08 14.16 15.33
N GLU A 10 2.62 14.18 14.11
CA GLU A 10 1.91 13.80 12.88
C GLU A 10 1.53 12.30 12.88
N ARG A 11 2.37 11.43 13.45
CA ARG A 11 2.06 10.00 13.65
C ARG A 11 0.93 9.80 14.67
N GLU A 12 0.96 10.47 15.82
CA GLU A 12 -0.15 10.42 16.79
C GLU A 12 -1.48 10.91 16.17
N CYS A 13 -1.43 11.98 15.39
CA CYS A 13 -2.59 12.51 14.68
C CYS A 13 -3.12 11.53 13.62
N PHE A 14 -2.22 10.76 12.98
CA PHE A 14 -2.56 9.77 11.96
C PHE A 14 -3.10 8.44 12.52
N VAL A 15 -2.58 7.96 13.65
CA VAL A 15 -3.09 6.76 14.34
C VAL A 15 -4.53 6.98 14.82
N GLN A 16 -4.87 8.19 15.28
CA GLN A 16 -6.26 8.59 15.55
C GLN A 16 -7.10 8.73 14.26
N CYS A 17 -6.45 8.97 13.12
CA CYS A 17 -7.09 9.12 11.83
C CYS A 17 -7.61 7.78 11.26
N ALA A 18 -7.01 6.62 11.55
CA ALA A 18 -7.48 5.34 10.99
C ALA A 18 -8.96 4.98 11.33
N ALA A 19 -9.42 5.34 12.53
CA ALA A 19 -10.82 5.16 12.94
C ALA A 19 -11.76 6.24 12.36
N VAL A 20 -11.23 7.45 12.19
CA VAL A 20 -11.87 8.62 11.57
C VAL A 20 -12.07 8.38 10.05
N VAL A 21 -11.07 7.77 9.41
CA VAL A 21 -11.03 7.37 8.00
C VAL A 21 -12.17 6.43 7.65
N SER A 22 -12.41 5.39 8.46
CA SER A 22 -13.52 4.45 8.24
C SER A 22 -14.89 5.14 8.18
N LYS A 23 -15.14 6.14 9.04
CA LYS A 23 -16.40 6.90 9.07
C LYS A 23 -16.49 7.91 7.92
N ILE A 24 -15.40 8.62 7.61
CA ILE A 24 -15.35 9.61 6.53
C ILE A 24 -15.50 8.95 5.14
N ARG A 25 -14.98 7.72 4.97
CA ARG A 25 -15.01 6.91 3.73
C ARG A 25 -16.41 6.71 3.14
N SER A 26 -17.47 6.89 3.94
CA SER A 26 -18.86 6.75 3.52
C SER A 26 -19.56 8.09 3.19
N ARG A 27 -18.98 9.24 3.55
CA ARG A 27 -19.69 10.54 3.63
C ARG A 27 -19.20 11.66 2.69
N CYS A 28 -17.94 11.69 2.26
CA CYS A 28 -17.46 12.73 1.31
C CYS A 28 -17.45 12.27 -0.16
N LEU A 29 -17.98 13.09 -1.07
CA LEU A 29 -18.02 12.83 -2.51
C LEU A 29 -16.72 13.25 -3.20
N ASP A 30 -16.02 14.22 -2.59
CA ASP A 30 -14.71 14.74 -2.94
C ASP A 30 -13.81 14.59 -1.70
N ASP A 31 -12.47 14.62 -1.85
CA ASP A 31 -11.54 14.71 -0.72
C ASP A 31 -11.71 16.02 0.07
N VAL A 32 -12.55 16.94 -0.44
CA VAL A 32 -12.94 18.20 0.19
C VAL A 32 -14.29 18.08 0.90
N PHE A 33 -14.36 18.51 2.16
CA PHE A 33 -15.60 18.50 2.94
C PHE A 33 -16.59 19.57 2.46
N PRO A 34 -17.83 19.20 2.07
CA PRO A 34 -18.82 20.17 1.59
C PRO A 34 -19.46 21.00 2.72
N ALA A 35 -19.26 20.59 3.98
CA ALA A 35 -19.74 21.27 5.18
C ALA A 35 -18.88 20.89 6.40
N ASP A 36 -18.95 21.71 7.45
CA ASP A 36 -18.35 21.41 8.74
C ASP A 36 -18.80 20.03 9.22
N THR A 37 -17.84 19.12 9.42
CA THR A 37 -18.08 17.72 9.76
C THR A 37 -17.38 17.38 11.07
N SER A 38 -18.12 16.92 12.07
CA SER A 38 -17.53 16.42 13.31
C SER A 38 -17.16 14.95 13.19
N VAL A 39 -15.97 14.59 13.69
CA VAL A 39 -15.54 13.20 13.81
C VAL A 39 -15.04 12.91 15.21
N THR A 40 -15.65 11.90 15.83
CA THR A 40 -15.27 11.42 17.16
C THR A 40 -14.44 10.16 17.04
N THR A 41 -13.25 10.21 17.63
CA THR A 41 -12.31 9.09 17.78
C THR A 41 -12.87 8.02 18.73
N PRO A 42 -12.37 6.77 18.67
CA PRO A 42 -12.72 5.72 19.64
C PRO A 42 -12.45 6.14 21.10
N GLU A 43 -11.44 6.99 21.31
CA GLU A 43 -11.05 7.53 22.63
C GLU A 43 -11.99 8.64 23.13
N GLY A 44 -12.98 9.04 22.33
CA GLY A 44 -14.00 10.03 22.68
C GLY A 44 -13.66 11.47 22.33
N THR A 45 -12.44 11.74 21.87
CA THR A 45 -12.04 13.07 21.37
C THR A 45 -12.78 13.38 20.07
N THR A 46 -13.40 14.56 20.00
CA THR A 46 -14.12 15.03 18.81
C THR A 46 -13.35 16.14 18.12
N TYR A 47 -13.11 15.94 16.83
CA TYR A 47 -12.50 16.90 15.92
C TYR A 47 -13.56 17.50 15.00
N ILE A 48 -13.39 18.78 14.63
CA ILE A 48 -14.23 19.45 13.64
C ILE A 48 -13.38 19.68 12.38
N LEU A 49 -13.78 19.02 11.30
CA LEU A 49 -13.21 19.20 9.96
C LEU A 49 -14.01 20.31 9.30
N LYS A 50 -13.35 21.44 9.04
CA LYS A 50 -14.01 22.62 8.48
C LYS A 50 -14.40 22.35 7.03
N LYS A 51 -15.52 22.96 6.61
CA LYS A 51 -15.89 23.05 5.20
C LYS A 51 -14.68 23.51 4.36
N ASP A 52 -14.58 22.97 3.15
CA ASP A 52 -13.54 23.30 2.17
C ASP A 52 -12.12 22.84 2.58
N THR A 53 -12.00 22.00 3.61
CA THR A 53 -10.75 21.31 3.97
C THR A 53 -10.55 20.08 3.10
N ASP A 54 -9.36 19.93 2.52
CA ASP A 54 -8.90 18.72 1.82
C ASP A 54 -8.36 17.69 2.83
N LEU A 55 -8.86 16.45 2.75
CA LEU A 55 -8.42 15.33 3.56
C LEU A 55 -7.53 14.40 2.75
N GLN A 56 -6.26 14.32 3.15
CA GLN A 56 -5.33 13.39 2.56
C GLN A 56 -5.09 12.18 3.46
N LEU A 57 -5.19 10.99 2.87
CA LEU A 57 -4.90 9.72 3.52
C LEU A 57 -3.60 9.14 2.99
N PRO A 58 -2.45 9.44 3.61
CA PRO A 58 -1.17 8.86 3.20
C PRO A 58 -1.16 7.34 3.43
N ALA A 59 -1.43 6.60 2.36
CA ALA A 59 -1.35 5.14 2.34
C ALA A 59 0.01 4.63 2.84
N GLY A 60 1.09 5.34 2.52
CA GLY A 60 2.44 5.02 2.98
C GLY A 60 2.63 5.13 4.50
N VAL A 61 1.84 5.92 5.22
CA VAL A 61 1.90 5.92 6.70
C VAL A 61 1.07 4.76 7.24
N ALA A 62 -0.16 4.59 6.76
CA ALA A 62 -1.05 3.51 7.22
C ALA A 62 -0.45 2.11 7.00
N GLN A 63 0.20 1.90 5.85
CA GLN A 63 0.78 0.60 5.48
C GLN A 63 2.14 0.32 6.14
N TYR A 64 2.73 1.31 6.81
CA TYR A 64 4.01 1.19 7.52
C TYR A 64 3.90 1.40 9.05
N GLU A 65 2.67 1.41 9.58
CA GLU A 65 2.39 1.58 11.00
C GLU A 65 2.66 0.28 11.79
N ASP A 66 3.66 0.30 12.68
CA ASP A 66 4.11 -0.87 13.44
C ASP A 66 3.02 -1.43 14.38
N SER A 67 2.19 -0.56 14.95
CA SER A 67 1.07 -0.92 15.81
C SER A 67 -0.04 -1.70 15.09
N VAL A 68 -0.05 -1.69 13.75
CA VAL A 68 -0.99 -2.44 12.90
C VAL A 68 -0.31 -3.65 12.25
N TRP A 69 0.90 -3.45 11.72
CA TRP A 69 1.58 -4.41 10.87
C TRP A 69 2.60 -5.28 11.61
N GLY A 70 3.03 -4.88 12.81
CA GLY A 70 4.05 -5.53 13.61
C GLY A 70 5.43 -4.90 13.45
N ALA A 71 6.38 -5.34 14.29
CA ALA A 71 7.76 -4.82 14.27
C ALA A 71 8.51 -5.12 12.96
N ASP A 72 8.05 -6.11 12.18
CA ASP A 72 8.61 -6.49 10.89
C ASP A 72 7.96 -5.74 9.71
N VAL A 73 7.22 -4.65 9.96
CA VAL A 73 6.52 -3.88 8.91
C VAL A 73 7.44 -3.37 7.79
N ASN A 74 8.70 -3.09 8.11
CA ASN A 74 9.71 -2.65 7.13
C ASN A 74 10.40 -3.81 6.39
N VAL A 75 9.98 -5.05 6.64
CA VAL A 75 10.52 -6.27 6.00
C VAL A 75 9.50 -6.81 5.01
N PHE A 76 9.98 -7.18 3.82
CA PHE A 76 9.17 -7.89 2.84
C PHE A 76 8.83 -9.29 3.36
N ASN A 77 7.61 -9.45 3.88
CA ASN A 77 7.08 -10.70 4.41
C ASN A 77 5.80 -11.09 3.64
N PRO A 78 5.90 -11.95 2.60
CA PRO A 78 4.74 -12.34 1.80
C PRO A 78 3.74 -13.20 2.60
N GLU A 79 4.21 -13.92 3.62
CA GLU A 79 3.36 -14.79 4.44
C GLU A 79 2.39 -14.02 5.34
N ARG A 80 2.59 -12.71 5.50
CA ARG A 80 1.76 -11.83 6.33
C ARG A 80 0.26 -11.89 5.96
N PHE A 81 -0.04 -12.16 4.69
CA PHE A 81 -1.42 -12.19 4.18
C PHE A 81 -2.03 -13.60 4.15
N LEU A 82 -1.28 -14.63 4.58
CA LEU A 82 -1.78 -15.99 4.62
C LEU A 82 -2.76 -16.21 5.78
N PRO A 83 -3.71 -17.17 5.67
CA PRO A 83 -4.63 -17.50 6.74
C PRO A 83 -3.95 -17.92 8.05
N SER A 84 -2.75 -18.51 7.97
CA SER A 84 -1.93 -18.92 9.11
C SER A 84 -1.36 -17.74 9.93
N SER A 85 -1.30 -16.54 9.34
CA SER A 85 -0.72 -15.34 9.94
C SER A 85 -1.78 -14.38 10.51
N LYS A 86 -3.04 -14.82 10.54
CA LYS A 86 -4.16 -14.02 11.05
C LYS A 86 -4.01 -13.78 12.54
N GLY A 87 -4.17 -12.52 12.93
CA GLY A 87 -4.18 -12.12 14.33
C GLY A 87 -5.56 -12.30 14.98
N SER A 88 -5.77 -11.59 16.08
CA SER A 88 -7.10 -11.48 16.68
C SER A 88 -8.07 -10.77 15.71
N THR A 89 -9.39 -10.90 15.94
CA THR A 89 -10.41 -10.20 15.16
C THR A 89 -10.17 -8.68 15.10
N GLU A 90 -9.68 -8.09 16.18
CA GLU A 90 -9.37 -6.66 16.27
C GLU A 90 -8.14 -6.30 15.43
N ASP A 91 -7.09 -7.12 15.44
CA ASP A 91 -5.89 -6.92 14.62
C ASP A 91 -6.24 -7.00 13.13
N GLU A 92 -7.06 -7.98 12.75
CA GLU A 92 -7.53 -8.13 11.38
C GLU A 92 -8.40 -6.94 10.94
N ARG A 93 -9.21 -6.37 11.84
CA ARG A 93 -9.96 -5.14 11.55
C ARG A 93 -9.03 -3.96 11.30
N LYS A 94 -7.99 -3.79 12.13
CA LYS A 94 -6.98 -2.72 11.95
C LYS A 94 -6.21 -2.89 10.64
N ARG A 95 -5.72 -4.09 10.36
CA ARG A 95 -5.00 -4.42 9.10
C ARG A 95 -5.86 -4.12 7.87
N LYS A 96 -7.13 -4.53 7.87
CA LYS A 96 -8.06 -4.22 6.76
C LYS A 96 -8.30 -2.72 6.57
N ALA A 97 -8.36 -1.95 7.65
CA ALA A 97 -8.53 -0.50 7.57
C ALA A 97 -7.27 0.21 7.03
N ALA A 98 -6.09 -0.28 7.42
CA ALA A 98 -4.79 0.28 7.02
C ALA A 98 -4.32 -0.17 5.62
N TYR A 99 -4.80 -1.31 5.13
CA TYR A 99 -4.44 -1.83 3.81
C TYR A 99 -5.26 -1.17 2.71
N ILE A 100 -4.70 -0.10 2.12
CA ILE A 100 -5.36 0.73 1.09
C ILE A 100 -4.52 0.91 -0.19
N PRO A 101 -4.03 -0.17 -0.82
CA PRO A 101 -3.15 -0.07 -2.01
C PRO A 101 -3.86 0.52 -3.24
N PHE A 102 -5.19 0.47 -3.28
CA PHE A 102 -6.02 0.99 -4.38
C PHE A 102 -6.93 2.14 -3.92
N GLY A 103 -6.58 2.79 -2.80
CA GLY A 103 -7.45 3.78 -2.16
C GLY A 103 -8.66 3.13 -1.50
N GLY A 104 -9.79 3.83 -1.50
CA GLY A 104 -10.94 3.38 -0.72
C GLY A 104 -12.23 4.18 -0.84
N GLY A 105 -13.34 3.56 -0.44
CA GLY A 105 -14.64 4.22 -0.44
C GLY A 105 -15.10 4.51 -1.86
N ARG A 106 -15.55 5.74 -2.09
CA ARG A 106 -15.95 6.21 -3.43
C ARG A 106 -14.77 6.45 -4.38
N HIS A 107 -13.56 6.67 -3.86
CA HIS A 107 -12.34 6.86 -4.65
C HIS A 107 -11.52 5.57 -4.80
N LEU A 108 -12.18 4.40 -4.68
CA LEU A 108 -11.53 3.13 -4.93
C LEU A 108 -11.12 3.04 -6.40
N CYS A 109 -9.87 2.66 -6.67
CA CYS A 109 -9.35 2.58 -8.03
C CYS A 109 -10.27 1.74 -8.93
N PRO A 110 -10.81 2.31 -10.03
CA PRO A 110 -11.68 1.58 -10.95
C PRO A 110 -10.90 0.49 -11.70
N GLY A 111 -9.61 0.69 -11.93
CA GLY A 111 -8.72 -0.26 -12.61
C GLY A 111 -8.14 -1.37 -11.72
N ARG A 112 -8.49 -1.46 -10.43
CA ARG A 112 -7.85 -2.41 -9.49
C ARG A 112 -7.94 -3.88 -9.93
N ASN A 113 -9.06 -4.28 -10.54
CA ASN A 113 -9.27 -5.66 -10.96
C ASN A 113 -8.41 -5.98 -12.19
N LEU A 114 -8.33 -5.03 -13.13
CA LEU A 114 -7.44 -5.13 -14.29
C LEU A 114 -5.98 -5.18 -13.84
N ALA A 115 -5.57 -4.26 -12.97
CA ALA A 115 -4.21 -4.22 -12.43
C ALA A 115 -3.83 -5.54 -11.73
N LEU A 116 -4.74 -6.11 -10.93
CA LEU A 116 -4.50 -7.41 -10.30
C LEU A 116 -4.39 -8.54 -11.33
N ALA A 117 -5.26 -8.56 -12.34
CA ALA A 117 -5.19 -9.55 -13.41
C ALA A 117 -3.87 -9.46 -14.20
N GLU A 118 -3.44 -8.24 -14.56
CA GLU A 118 -2.18 -8.00 -15.24
C GLU A 118 -0.98 -8.40 -14.39
N ILE A 119 -0.93 -8.00 -13.11
CA ILE A 119 0.18 -8.34 -12.20
C ILE A 119 0.28 -9.85 -12.02
N ILE A 120 -0.84 -10.52 -11.73
CA ILE A 120 -0.87 -11.96 -11.50
C ILE A 120 -0.55 -12.72 -12.79
N GLY A 121 -1.14 -12.33 -13.92
CA GLY A 121 -0.89 -12.94 -15.22
C GLY A 121 0.56 -12.80 -15.64
N PHE A 122 1.11 -11.59 -15.55
CA PHE A 122 2.52 -11.32 -15.85
C PHE A 122 3.47 -12.10 -14.93
N ALA A 123 3.24 -12.07 -13.62
CA ALA A 123 4.07 -12.81 -12.66
C ALA A 123 3.99 -14.33 -12.91
N SER A 124 2.81 -14.86 -13.21
CA SER A 124 2.63 -16.28 -13.51
C SER A 124 3.37 -16.68 -14.78
N ALA A 125 3.27 -15.89 -15.86
CA ALA A 125 3.97 -16.13 -17.10
C ALA A 125 5.50 -16.11 -16.90
N LEU A 126 6.01 -15.14 -16.14
CA LEU A 126 7.43 -15.06 -15.79
C LEU A 126 7.90 -16.29 -15.00
N LEU A 127 7.20 -16.64 -13.92
CA LEU A 127 7.60 -17.75 -13.04
C LEU A 127 7.54 -19.11 -13.73
N LEU A 128 6.56 -19.32 -14.61
CA LEU A 128 6.37 -20.59 -15.31
C LEU A 128 7.29 -20.72 -16.52
N GLY A 129 7.35 -19.70 -17.38
CA GLY A 129 7.99 -19.80 -18.69
C GLY A 129 9.47 -19.41 -18.71
N PHE A 130 9.99 -18.78 -17.65
CA PHE A 130 11.33 -18.22 -17.66
C PHE A 130 12.14 -18.63 -16.43
N GLU A 131 13.45 -18.66 -16.62
CA GLU A 131 14.45 -18.60 -15.55
C GLU A 131 14.99 -17.18 -15.48
N ILE A 132 14.98 -16.61 -14.28
CA ILE A 132 15.33 -15.20 -14.04
C ILE A 132 16.45 -15.17 -13.00
N GLU A 133 17.63 -14.69 -13.42
CA GLU A 133 18.78 -14.54 -12.56
C GLU A 133 19.10 -13.06 -12.34
N ALA A 134 19.37 -12.69 -11.08
CA ALA A 134 19.76 -11.32 -10.75
C ALA A 134 21.18 -11.04 -11.27
N VAL A 135 21.36 -9.95 -12.02
CA VAL A 135 22.68 -9.50 -12.46
C VAL A 135 22.96 -8.09 -11.97
N GLY A 136 24.22 -7.82 -11.61
CA GLY A 136 24.62 -6.55 -11.02
C GLY A 136 24.23 -6.45 -9.54
N MET A 137 23.48 -5.41 -9.19
CA MET A 137 23.02 -5.17 -7.83
C MET A 137 21.95 -6.19 -7.44
N GLY A 138 22.17 -6.90 -6.32
CA GLY A 138 21.14 -7.78 -5.76
C GLY A 138 19.89 -6.99 -5.34
N PHE A 139 18.70 -7.58 -5.60
CA PHE A 139 17.40 -6.93 -5.35
C PHE A 139 17.21 -6.41 -3.92
N GLY A 140 17.79 -7.07 -2.91
CA GLY A 140 17.72 -6.63 -1.51
C GLY A 140 18.48 -5.33 -1.20
N ASN A 141 19.36 -4.89 -2.10
CA ASN A 141 20.16 -3.67 -1.93
C ASN A 141 19.56 -2.45 -2.64
N VAL A 142 18.41 -2.63 -3.31
CA VAL A 142 17.72 -1.54 -4.03
C VAL A 142 17.20 -0.53 -3.02
N LYS A 143 17.63 0.72 -3.16
CA LYS A 143 17.08 1.83 -2.39
C LYS A 143 15.82 2.34 -3.07
N MET A 144 14.72 2.38 -2.32
CA MET A 144 13.46 2.92 -2.78
C MET A 144 13.36 4.40 -2.42
N LEU A 145 12.72 5.20 -3.29
CA LEU A 145 12.26 6.52 -2.88
C LEU A 145 11.28 6.39 -1.71
N GLY A 146 11.16 7.42 -0.87
CA GLY A 146 10.09 7.46 0.13
C GLY A 146 8.70 7.61 -0.51
N PRO A 147 7.61 7.42 0.28
CA PRO A 147 6.25 7.69 -0.17
C PRO A 147 6.14 9.12 -0.74
N GLN A 148 5.57 9.25 -1.93
CA GLN A 148 5.38 10.54 -2.60
C GLN A 148 3.92 10.94 -2.49
N LEU A 149 3.65 12.20 -2.08
CA LEU A 149 2.30 12.69 -1.80
C LEU A 149 1.33 12.56 -3.00
N ALA A 150 1.86 12.64 -4.22
CA ALA A 150 1.11 12.49 -5.48
C ALA A 150 1.51 11.24 -6.29
N GLY A 151 2.28 10.33 -5.70
CA GLY A 151 2.75 9.13 -6.37
C GLY A 151 1.83 7.94 -6.13
N GLY A 152 1.28 7.35 -7.21
CA GLY A 152 0.52 6.11 -7.10
C GLY A 152 1.37 4.87 -6.78
N THR A 153 2.68 4.94 -7.03
CA THR A 153 3.66 3.90 -6.69
C THR A 153 4.96 4.53 -6.23
N VAL A 154 5.73 3.75 -5.46
CA VAL A 154 7.10 4.10 -5.08
C VAL A 154 8.05 3.48 -6.08
N ARG A 155 9.06 4.25 -6.51
CA ARG A 155 10.08 3.81 -7.48
C ARG A 155 11.44 3.69 -6.81
N PRO A 156 12.34 2.84 -7.32
CA PRO A 156 13.73 2.84 -6.92
C PRO A 156 14.39 4.21 -7.14
N GLU A 157 15.31 4.57 -6.26
CA GLU A 157 16.21 5.70 -6.47
C GLU A 157 16.98 5.51 -7.78
N ARG A 158 17.18 6.61 -8.52
CA ARG A 158 17.91 6.60 -9.80
C ARG A 158 17.41 5.52 -10.78
N TYR A 159 16.11 5.21 -10.76
CA TYR A 159 15.50 4.16 -11.59
C TYR A 159 16.14 2.77 -11.42
N GLY A 160 16.73 2.50 -10.25
CA GLY A 160 17.36 1.22 -9.96
C GLY A 160 18.69 1.05 -10.68
N ALA A 161 19.43 2.13 -10.94
CA ALA A 161 20.74 2.06 -11.59
C ALA A 161 21.65 0.97 -10.95
N GLY A 162 22.08 0.02 -11.78
CA GLY A 162 22.87 -1.13 -11.36
C GLY A 162 22.06 -2.39 -11.05
N LEU A 163 20.73 -2.30 -10.94
CA LEU A 163 19.82 -3.44 -10.90
C LEU A 163 19.68 -4.03 -12.31
N GLY A 164 19.78 -5.34 -12.43
CA GLY A 164 19.56 -6.04 -13.68
C GLY A 164 19.05 -7.46 -13.44
N ALA A 165 18.47 -8.04 -14.49
CA ALA A 165 18.10 -9.44 -14.54
C ALA A 165 18.45 -10.01 -15.91
N GLU A 166 19.04 -11.20 -15.92
CA GLU A 166 19.07 -12.04 -17.11
C GLU A 166 17.82 -12.91 -17.12
N ILE A 167 17.12 -12.90 -18.25
CA ILE A 167 15.86 -13.64 -18.41
C ILE A 167 16.06 -14.58 -19.60
N ALA A 168 15.98 -15.88 -19.32
CA ALA A 168 16.05 -16.91 -20.33
C ALA A 168 14.75 -17.73 -20.31
N MET A 169 14.33 -18.23 -21.48
CA MET A 169 13.21 -19.16 -21.53
C MET A 169 13.57 -20.44 -20.77
N ARG A 170 12.64 -20.94 -19.97
CA ARG A 170 12.81 -22.16 -19.19
C ARG A 170 13.01 -23.34 -20.14
N GLN A 171 13.98 -24.19 -19.84
CA GLN A 171 14.25 -25.38 -20.65
C GLN A 171 12.99 -26.27 -20.73
N GLY A 172 12.64 -26.72 -21.94
CA GLY A 172 11.45 -27.53 -22.20
C GLY A 172 10.16 -26.71 -22.45
N TRP A 173 10.25 -25.38 -22.51
CA TRP A 173 9.14 -24.47 -22.83
C TRP A 173 9.24 -23.87 -24.24
N GLU A 174 10.15 -24.35 -25.07
CA GLU A 174 10.47 -23.79 -26.40
C GLU A 174 9.26 -23.78 -27.35
N ASP A 175 8.40 -24.79 -27.27
CA ASP A 175 7.24 -24.98 -28.15
C ASP A 175 5.91 -24.60 -27.47
N VAL A 176 5.93 -23.91 -26.31
CA VAL A 176 4.72 -23.55 -25.56
C VAL A 176 4.07 -22.29 -26.13
N GLU A 177 2.82 -22.42 -26.59
CA GLU A 177 1.96 -21.30 -26.98
C GLU A 177 1.07 -20.87 -25.81
N TRP A 178 1.19 -19.61 -25.39
CA TRP A 178 0.35 -19.04 -24.34
C TRP A 178 -0.96 -18.53 -24.92
N ARG A 179 -2.08 -18.89 -24.28
CA ARG A 179 -3.40 -18.28 -24.55
C ARG A 179 -3.99 -17.77 -23.25
N PHE A 180 -4.35 -16.50 -23.24
CA PHE A 180 -5.05 -15.85 -22.15
C PHE A 180 -6.52 -15.72 -22.55
N GLU A 181 -7.40 -16.42 -21.84
CA GLU A 181 -8.85 -16.34 -22.04
C GLU A 181 -9.44 -15.42 -20.96
N CYS A 182 -10.28 -14.48 -21.40
CA CYS A 182 -10.97 -13.51 -20.55
C CYS A 182 -12.41 -13.93 -20.29
#